data_AF-A0A1I6KSQ7-F1
#
_entry.id   AF-A0A1I6KSQ7-F1
#
_cell.length_a   1.000
_cell.length_b   1.000
_cell.length_c   1.000
_cell.angle_alpha   90.00
_cell.angle_beta   90.00
_cell.angle_gamma   90.00
#
_symmetry.space_group_name_H-M   'P 1'
#
loop_
_entity.id
_entity.type
_entity.pdbx_description
1 polymer ?
#
loop_
_entity_poly.entity_id
_entity_poly.type
_entity_poly.pdbx_seq_one_letter_code
_entity_poly.pdbx_strand_id
1 'polypeptide(L)'
;MAATGGASGGPVRPLVALGLATVAFVALLIFGLGMVSLILEEDVVEVPGLGQIPGVFATAVTVGAFALVLWLGLRAPKRSYWTALWAAVACYLVYVGGMWIGALVAGGAFSIAAEVAGRIATTWFGAVVAAAAAVSAWGGIALSRTRAERPRWPWEDEFDE
;
A
#
# COMPACT_ATOMS: atom_id res chain seq x y z
N MET A 1 -22.57 -42.21 12.71
CA MET A 1 -22.97 -41.29 11.62
C MET A 1 -22.13 -40.03 11.79
N ALA A 2 -21.31 -39.69 10.79
CA ALA A 2 -20.15 -38.81 10.94
C ALA A 2 -20.50 -37.37 11.32
N ALA A 3 -19.91 -36.87 12.41
CA ALA A 3 -19.83 -35.45 12.71
C ALA A 3 -18.92 -34.79 11.66
N THR A 4 -19.46 -33.84 10.89
CA THR A 4 -18.69 -33.11 9.87
C THR A 4 -17.68 -32.18 10.54
N GLY A 5 -16.41 -32.40 10.19
CA GLY A 5 -15.22 -31.83 10.80
C GLY A 5 -15.17 -30.32 10.96
N GLY A 6 -14.45 -29.92 12.01
CA GLY A 6 -14.35 -28.56 12.50
C GLY A 6 -13.79 -27.55 11.50
N ALA A 7 -14.28 -26.32 11.64
CA ALA A 7 -13.68 -25.15 11.03
C ALA A 7 -12.37 -24.81 11.76
N SER A 8 -11.32 -25.58 11.51
CA SER A 8 -9.95 -25.22 11.87
C SER A 8 -9.59 -23.89 11.21
N GLY A 9 -9.27 -22.87 12.00
CA GLY A 9 -8.89 -21.54 11.51
C GLY A 9 -7.80 -21.61 10.45
N GLY A 10 -8.19 -21.43 9.20
CA GLY A 10 -7.29 -21.45 8.05
C GLY A 10 -6.64 -20.08 7.82
N PRO A 11 -5.58 -20.01 7.00
CA PRO A 11 -4.98 -18.73 6.61
C PRO A 11 -6.03 -17.77 6.04
N VAL A 12 -5.89 -16.47 6.33
CA VAL A 12 -6.80 -15.44 5.83
C VAL A 12 -6.88 -15.55 4.29
N ARG A 13 -8.11 -15.51 3.76
CA ARG A 13 -8.34 -15.59 2.31
C ARG A 13 -7.51 -14.49 1.60
N PRO A 14 -6.80 -14.81 0.50
CA PRO A 14 -5.91 -13.86 -0.17
C PRO A 14 -6.57 -12.52 -0.54
N LEU A 15 -7.86 -12.55 -0.89
CA LEU A 15 -8.62 -11.34 -1.22
C LEU A 15 -8.88 -10.45 -0.01
N VAL A 16 -9.11 -11.04 1.17
CA VAL A 16 -9.31 -10.28 2.42
C VAL A 16 -7.98 -9.66 2.85
N ALA A 17 -6.88 -10.42 2.77
CA ALA A 17 -5.54 -9.91 3.05
C ALA A 17 -5.15 -8.76 2.09
N LEU A 18 -5.47 -8.89 0.80
CA LEU A 18 -5.28 -7.83 -0.20
C LEU A 18 -6.08 -6.57 0.15
N GLY A 19 -7.36 -6.72 0.49
CA GLY A 19 -8.22 -5.60 0.88
C GLY A 19 -7.69 -4.87 2.11
N LEU A 20 -7.41 -5.59 3.19
CA LEU A 20 -6.87 -5.03 4.43
C LEU A 20 -5.53 -4.32 4.20
N ALA A 21 -4.61 -4.95 3.45
CA ALA A 21 -3.32 -4.36 3.14
C ALA A 21 -3.46 -3.09 2.28
N THR A 22 -4.40 -3.08 1.32
CA THR A 22 -4.64 -1.90 0.47
C THR A 22 -5.22 -0.75 1.28
N VAL A 23 -6.18 -1.02 2.18
CA VAL A 23 -6.73 0.00 3.09
C VAL A 23 -5.64 0.53 4.03
N ALA A 24 -4.84 -0.36 4.61
CA ALA A 24 -3.71 0.04 5.46
C ALA A 24 -2.69 0.89 4.68
N PHE A 25 -2.42 0.56 3.42
CA PHE A 25 -1.52 1.33 2.56
C PHE A 25 -2.06 2.75 2.34
N VAL A 26 -3.33 2.89 1.97
CA VAL A 26 -3.97 4.20 1.78
C VAL A 26 -3.93 5.00 3.07
N ALA A 27 -4.25 4.39 4.21
CA ALA A 27 -4.24 5.05 5.51
C ALA A 27 -2.83 5.55 5.88
N LEU A 28 -1.81 4.69 5.75
CA LEU A 28 -0.40 5.06 6.02
C LEU A 28 0.12 6.11 5.03
N LEU A 29 -0.33 6.06 3.78
CA LEU A 29 0.06 7.04 2.76
C LEU A 29 -0.51 8.41 3.11
N ILE A 30 -1.81 8.52 3.40
CA ILE A 30 -2.44 9.79 3.79
C ILE A 30 -1.80 10.33 5.08
N PHE A 31 -1.69 9.49 6.10
CA PHE A 31 -1.10 9.89 7.38
C PHE A 31 0.37 10.31 7.23
N GLY A 32 1.19 9.50 6.55
CA GLY A 32 2.61 9.75 6.40
C GLY A 32 2.91 10.99 5.56
N LEU A 33 2.19 11.18 4.45
CA LEU A 33 2.31 12.40 3.64
C LEU A 33 1.89 13.64 4.45
N GLY A 34 0.80 13.55 5.20
CA GLY A 34 0.35 14.64 6.09
C GLY A 34 1.38 14.97 7.17
N MET A 35 1.94 13.96 7.85
CA MET A 35 2.98 14.17 8.88
C MET A 35 4.24 14.81 8.30
N VAL A 36 4.70 14.34 7.14
CA VAL A 36 5.89 14.93 6.50
C VAL A 36 5.62 16.36 6.03
N SER A 37 4.41 16.64 5.53
CA SER A 37 4.00 18.00 5.16
C SER A 37 4.02 18.94 6.36
N LEU A 38 3.51 18.50 7.52
CA LEU A 38 3.57 19.29 8.76
C LEU A 38 5.00 19.53 9.25
N ILE A 39 5.88 18.52 9.13
CA ILE A 39 7.27 18.61 9.59
C ILE A 39 8.11 19.50 8.67
N LEU A 40 7.89 19.41 7.36
CA LEU A 40 8.63 20.18 6.36
C LEU A 40 8.04 21.57 6.11
N GLU A 41 6.87 21.88 6.69
CA GLU A 41 6.07 23.08 6.40
C GLU A 41 5.87 23.29 4.89
N GLU A 42 5.78 22.18 4.16
CA GLU A 42 5.80 22.14 2.71
C GLU A 42 4.58 21.37 2.21
N ASP A 43 3.84 21.98 1.29
CA ASP A 43 2.68 21.32 0.69
C ASP A 43 3.12 20.26 -0.32
N VAL A 44 2.56 19.06 -0.17
CA VAL A 44 2.79 17.90 -1.05
C VAL A 44 2.42 18.23 -2.51
N VAL A 45 1.50 19.18 -2.71
CA VAL A 45 0.87 19.48 -4.00
C VAL A 45 0.82 20.98 -4.30
N GLU A 46 1.80 21.77 -3.83
CA GLU A 46 1.97 23.14 -4.35
C GLU A 46 3.07 23.16 -5.39
N VAL A 47 2.68 22.82 -6.63
CA VAL A 47 3.37 23.33 -7.81
C VAL A 47 2.55 24.52 -8.28
N PRO A 48 3.08 25.76 -8.20
CA PRO A 48 2.36 26.96 -8.60
C PRO A 48 1.78 26.80 -10.01
N GLY A 49 0.45 26.78 -10.12
CA GLY A 49 -0.27 26.74 -11.40
C GLY A 49 -0.84 25.37 -11.87
N LEU A 50 -0.56 24.25 -11.18
CA LEU A 50 -0.99 22.90 -11.63
C LEU A 50 -2.14 22.27 -10.82
N GLY A 51 -2.52 22.86 -9.68
CA GLY A 51 -3.66 22.43 -8.87
C GLY A 51 -3.51 21.01 -8.28
N GLN A 52 -4.60 20.45 -7.76
CA GLN A 52 -4.61 19.20 -7.00
C GLN A 52 -4.62 17.92 -7.88
N ILE A 53 -4.83 18.08 -9.19
CA ILE A 53 -5.05 16.98 -10.15
C ILE A 53 -3.86 16.00 -10.23
N PRO A 54 -2.59 16.46 -10.32
CA PRO A 54 -1.46 15.54 -10.41
C PRO A 54 -1.31 14.64 -9.19
N GLY A 55 -1.55 15.18 -7.98
CA GLY A 55 -1.46 14.43 -6.73
C GLY A 55 -2.53 13.34 -6.61
N VAL A 56 -3.77 13.65 -6.98
CA VAL A 56 -4.87 12.66 -7.00
C VAL A 56 -4.57 11.56 -8.02
N PHE A 57 -4.13 11.93 -9.22
CA PHE A 57 -3.79 10.97 -10.27
C PHE A 57 -2.65 10.03 -9.84
N ALA A 58 -1.54 10.59 -9.35
CA ALA A 58 -0.39 9.81 -8.90
C ALA A 58 -0.78 8.85 -7.78
N THR A 59 -1.55 9.32 -6.80
CA THR A 59 -2.02 8.50 -5.68
C THR A 59 -2.91 7.35 -6.17
N ALA A 60 -3.88 7.63 -7.04
CA ALA A 60 -4.79 6.61 -7.57
C ALA A 60 -4.05 5.51 -8.35
N VAL A 61 -3.12 5.90 -9.22
CA VAL A 61 -2.32 4.93 -10.00
C VAL A 61 -1.39 4.13 -9.08
N THR A 62 -0.82 4.77 -8.04
CA THR A 62 0.04 4.10 -7.05
C THR A 62 -0.71 3.06 -6.23
N VAL A 63 -1.95 3.37 -5.79
CA VAL A 63 -2.80 2.40 -5.08
C VAL A 63 -3.14 1.21 -5.99
N GLY A 64 -3.44 1.47 -7.26
CA GLY A 64 -3.65 0.41 -8.25
C GLY A 64 -2.42 -0.48 -8.43
N ALA A 65 -1.24 0.12 -8.56
CA ALA A 65 0.03 -0.60 -8.67
C ALA A 65 0.34 -1.44 -7.42
N PHE A 66 0.12 -0.89 -6.23
CA PHE A 66 0.27 -1.61 -4.96
C PHE A 66 -0.61 -2.87 -4.94
N ALA A 67 -1.90 -2.70 -5.23
CA ALA A 67 -2.86 -3.79 -5.24
C ALA A 67 -2.48 -4.87 -6.27
N LEU A 68 -2.02 -4.47 -7.47
CA LEU A 68 -1.58 -5.39 -8.50
C LEU A 68 -0.35 -6.20 -8.08
N VAL A 69 0.70 -5.53 -7.58
CA VAL A 69 1.93 -6.20 -7.16
C VAL A 69 1.67 -7.16 -6.00
N LEU A 70 0.88 -6.73 -5.01
CA LEU A 70 0.52 -7.59 -3.89
C LEU A 70 -0.33 -8.78 -4.35
N TRP A 71 -1.30 -8.58 -5.24
CA TRP A 71 -2.12 -9.65 -5.81
C TRP A 71 -1.28 -10.68 -6.57
N LEU A 72 -0.33 -10.23 -7.41
CA LEU A 72 0.59 -11.11 -8.11
C LEU A 72 1.47 -11.91 -7.14
N GLY A 73 1.99 -11.25 -6.10
CA GLY A 73 2.82 -11.90 -5.10
C GLY A 73 2.07 -12.89 -4.19
N LEU A 74 0.78 -12.65 -3.94
CA LEU A 74 -0.09 -13.57 -3.20
C LEU A 74 -0.50 -14.79 -4.04
N ARG A 75 -0.55 -14.64 -5.37
CA ARG A 75 -0.81 -15.74 -6.33
C ARG A 75 0.42 -16.59 -6.63
N ALA A 76 1.62 -16.09 -6.36
CA ALA A 76 2.85 -16.82 -6.62
C ALA A 76 2.95 -18.12 -5.78
N PRO A 77 3.44 -19.23 -6.36
CA PRO A 77 3.52 -20.53 -5.69
C PRO A 77 4.48 -20.52 -4.48
N LYS A 78 5.51 -19.66 -4.51
CA LYS A 78 6.33 -19.34 -3.34
C LYS A 78 6.01 -17.93 -2.87
N ARG A 79 5.12 -17.82 -1.88
CA ARG A 79 4.91 -16.55 -1.16
C ARG A 79 6.27 -16.15 -0.59
N SER A 80 6.80 -15.00 -1.00
CA SER A 80 8.12 -14.50 -0.58
C SER A 80 7.96 -13.13 0.05
N TYR A 81 8.71 -12.83 1.12
CA TYR A 81 8.74 -11.47 1.69
C TYR A 81 9.40 -10.47 0.73
N TRP A 82 10.13 -10.95 -0.27
CA TRP A 82 10.66 -10.13 -1.35
C TRP A 82 9.56 -9.37 -2.12
N THR A 83 8.33 -9.88 -2.14
CA THR A 83 7.19 -9.15 -2.73
C THR A 83 6.97 -7.80 -2.05
N ALA A 84 7.23 -7.67 -0.74
CA ALA A 84 7.08 -6.39 -0.04
C ALA A 84 8.12 -5.36 -0.51
N LEU A 85 9.35 -5.79 -0.78
CA LEU A 85 10.37 -4.93 -1.35
C LEU A 85 10.00 -4.51 -2.77
N TRP A 86 9.55 -5.45 -3.61
CA TRP A 86 9.09 -5.14 -4.96
C TRP A 86 7.88 -4.20 -4.97
N ALA A 87 6.96 -4.35 -4.00
CA ALA A 87 5.84 -3.43 -3.83
C ALA A 87 6.32 -2.02 -3.46
N ALA A 88 7.28 -1.90 -2.55
CA ALA A 88 7.86 -0.62 -2.17
C ALA A 88 8.52 0.09 -3.36
N VAL A 89 9.37 -0.62 -4.12
CA VAL A 89 10.04 -0.08 -5.31
C VAL A 89 9.03 0.28 -6.39
N ALA A 90 8.06 -0.59 -6.67
CA ALA A 90 7.03 -0.34 -7.67
C ALA A 90 6.18 0.88 -7.31
N CYS A 91 5.71 0.99 -6.05
CA CYS A 91 4.93 2.13 -5.61
C CYS A 91 5.72 3.43 -5.66
N TYR A 92 6.99 3.43 -5.27
CA TYR A 92 7.85 4.61 -5.40
C TYR A 92 7.97 5.06 -6.85
N LEU A 93 8.32 4.15 -7.77
CA LEU A 93 8.49 4.47 -9.18
C LEU A 93 7.17 4.92 -9.83
N VAL A 94 6.06 4.28 -9.49
CA VAL A 94 4.73 4.64 -10.01
C VAL A 94 4.27 5.98 -9.44
N TYR A 95 4.57 6.30 -8.19
CA TYR A 95 4.22 7.59 -7.60
C TYR A 95 5.02 8.73 -8.27
N VAL A 96 6.33 8.57 -8.40
CA VAL A 96 7.20 9.57 -9.08
C VAL A 96 6.80 9.72 -10.55
N GLY A 97 6.64 8.61 -11.27
CA GLY A 97 6.21 8.62 -12.68
C GLY A 97 4.78 9.14 -12.85
N GLY A 98 3.89 8.83 -11.91
CA GLY A 98 2.50 9.30 -11.90
C GLY A 98 2.41 10.80 -11.67
N MET A 99 3.25 11.36 -10.79
CA MET A 99 3.36 12.81 -10.61
C MET A 99 3.90 13.51 -11.87
N TRP A 100 4.92 12.92 -12.50
CA TRP A 100 5.48 13.44 -13.74
C TRP A 100 4.44 13.45 -14.88
N ILE A 101 3.76 12.31 -15.11
CA ILE A 101 2.71 12.19 -16.13
C ILE A 101 1.52 13.09 -15.78
N GLY A 102 1.10 13.12 -14.52
CA GLY A 102 0.01 13.97 -14.05
C GLY A 102 0.27 15.45 -14.28
N ALA A 103 1.51 15.92 -14.07
CA ALA A 103 1.92 17.29 -14.36
C ALA A 103 1.88 17.61 -15.86
N LEU A 104 2.32 16.68 -16.71
CA LEU A 104 2.25 16.83 -18.17
C LEU A 104 0.80 16.89 -18.67
N VAL A 105 -0.07 16.02 -18.15
CA VAL A 105 -1.50 15.98 -18.51
C VAL A 105 -2.23 17.25 -18.07
N ALA A 106 -1.84 17.82 -16.93
CA ALA A 106 -2.38 19.09 -16.44
C ALA A 106 -1.83 20.33 -17.17
N GLY A 107 -1.02 20.15 -18.22
CA GLY A 107 -0.53 21.22 -19.09
C GLY A 107 0.79 21.86 -18.64
N GLY A 108 1.50 21.24 -17.70
CA GLY A 108 2.81 21.70 -17.26
C GLY A 108 3.86 21.58 -18.37
N ALA A 109 4.74 22.57 -18.49
CA ALA A 109 5.90 22.46 -19.38
C ALA A 109 6.79 21.28 -18.95
N PHE A 110 7.44 20.62 -19.91
CA PHE A 110 8.27 19.43 -19.65
C PHE A 110 9.37 19.68 -18.60
N SER A 111 9.93 20.90 -18.58
CA SER A 111 10.91 21.35 -17.58
C SER A 111 10.32 21.41 -16.17
N ILE A 112 9.11 21.95 -16.02
CA ILE A 112 8.40 22.05 -14.73
C ILE A 112 8.03 20.65 -14.24
N ALA A 113 7.53 19.77 -15.12
CA ALA A 113 7.22 18.39 -14.76
C ALA A 113 8.47 17.63 -14.29
N ALA A 114 9.61 17.80 -14.97
CA ALA A 114 10.88 17.18 -14.59
C ALA A 114 11.42 17.69 -13.25
N GLU A 115 11.28 18.99 -12.97
CA GLU A 115 11.68 19.60 -11.70
C GLU A 115 10.83 19.08 -10.53
N VAL A 116 9.51 18.96 -10.72
CA VAL A 116 8.59 18.39 -9.74
C VAL A 116 8.91 16.92 -9.46
N ALA A 117 9.14 16.13 -10.52
CA ALA A 117 9.54 14.73 -10.38
C ALA A 117 10.90 14.60 -9.68
N GLY A 118 11.85 15.48 -10.00
CA GLY A 118 13.17 15.54 -9.37
C GLY A 118 13.07 15.85 -7.88
N ARG A 119 12.33 16.89 -7.50
CA ARG A 119 12.11 17.26 -6.10
C ARG A 119 11.47 16.12 -5.33
N ILE A 120 10.38 15.53 -5.84
CA ILE A 120 9.70 14.40 -5.18
C ILE A 120 10.60 13.17 -5.08
N ALA A 121 11.42 12.90 -6.10
CA ALA A 121 12.37 11.79 -6.07
C ALA A 121 13.46 11.97 -5.01
N THR A 122 13.88 13.22 -4.75
CA THR A 122 14.89 13.56 -3.74
C THR A 122 14.34 13.84 -2.35
N THR A 123 13.03 14.05 -2.21
CA THR A 123 12.40 14.40 -0.93
C THR A 123 11.88 13.17 -0.19
N TRP A 124 11.74 13.32 1.13
CA TRP A 124 11.17 12.33 2.06
C TRP A 124 9.79 11.78 1.65
N PHE A 125 9.01 12.48 0.83
CA PHE A 125 7.70 12.02 0.35
C PHE A 125 7.77 10.66 -0.35
N GLY A 126 8.76 10.46 -1.23
CA GLY A 126 8.94 9.18 -1.90
C GLY A 126 9.32 8.05 -0.93
N ALA A 127 10.15 8.37 0.08
CA ALA A 127 10.52 7.41 1.12
C ALA A 127 9.31 6.97 1.97
N VAL A 128 8.39 7.89 2.28
CA VAL A 128 7.13 7.58 2.98
C VAL A 128 6.26 6.63 2.16
N VAL A 129 6.07 6.90 0.86
CA VAL A 129 5.27 6.01 -0.02
C VAL A 129 5.88 4.61 -0.08
N ALA A 130 7.20 4.51 -0.22
CA ALA A 130 7.90 3.23 -0.22
C ALA A 130 7.76 2.49 1.12
N ALA A 131 7.93 3.19 2.25
CA ALA A 131 7.80 2.61 3.58
C ALA A 131 6.36 2.14 3.87
N ALA A 132 5.35 2.95 3.54
CA ALA A 132 3.95 2.58 3.66
C ALA A 132 3.64 1.32 2.85
N ALA A 133 4.10 1.26 1.60
CA ALA A 133 3.92 0.09 0.75
C ALA A 133 4.63 -1.15 1.33
N ALA A 134 5.86 -1.01 1.81
CA ALA A 134 6.61 -2.11 2.42
C ALA A 134 5.87 -2.69 3.64
N VAL A 135 5.44 -1.83 4.58
CA VAL A 135 4.77 -2.22 5.82
C VAL A 135 3.43 -2.89 5.51
N SER A 136 2.63 -2.30 4.63
CA SER A 136 1.32 -2.84 4.25
C SER A 136 1.43 -4.16 3.49
N ALA A 137 2.36 -4.27 2.54
CA ALA A 137 2.59 -5.52 1.80
C ALA A 137 3.12 -6.62 2.72
N TRP A 138 4.04 -6.29 3.63
CA TRP A 138 4.55 -7.24 4.63
C TRP A 138 3.43 -7.75 5.52
N GLY A 139 2.57 -6.86 6.04
CA GLY A 139 1.41 -7.23 6.85
C GLY A 139 0.41 -8.11 6.09
N GLY A 140 0.09 -7.77 4.84
CA GLY A 140 -0.77 -8.59 3.98
C GLY A 140 -0.21 -9.99 3.72
N ILE A 141 1.11 -10.09 3.47
CA ILE A 141 1.79 -11.38 3.31
C ILE A 141 1.81 -12.15 4.63
N ALA A 142 2.08 -11.49 5.75
CA ALA A 142 2.09 -12.11 7.08
C ALA A 142 0.71 -12.73 7.39
N LEU A 143 -0.38 -11.98 7.24
CA LEU A 143 -1.76 -12.46 7.43
C LEU A 143 -2.10 -13.69 6.57
N SER A 144 -1.57 -13.76 5.35
CA SER A 144 -1.79 -14.89 4.44
C SER A 144 -0.96 -16.14 4.81
N ARG A 145 0.10 -15.97 5.59
CA ARG A 145 1.00 -17.05 6.01
C ARG A 145 0.71 -17.54 7.42
N THR A 146 0.33 -16.65 8.33
CA THR A 146 0.02 -17.03 9.71
C THR A 146 -1.26 -17.84 9.72
N ARG A 147 -1.13 -19.11 10.10
CA ARG A 147 -2.26 -19.95 10.51
C ARG A 147 -2.62 -19.58 11.94
N ALA A 148 -3.09 -18.35 12.13
CA ALA A 148 -3.63 -17.96 13.41
C ALA A 148 -4.90 -18.78 13.63
N GLU A 149 -4.88 -19.67 14.62
CA GLU A 149 -6.09 -20.35 15.04
C GLU A 149 -7.09 -19.32 15.54
N ARG A 150 -8.38 -19.65 15.45
CA ARG A 150 -9.42 -18.86 16.08
C ARG A 150 -9.05 -18.73 17.56
N PRO A 151 -8.91 -17.51 18.13
CA PRO A 151 -8.69 -17.35 19.55
C PRO A 151 -9.80 -18.10 20.28
N ARG A 152 -9.44 -19.15 21.02
CA ARG A 152 -10.37 -19.91 21.84
C ARG A 152 -10.26 -19.36 23.24
N TRP A 153 -11.38 -18.97 23.80
CA TRP A 153 -11.40 -18.44 25.15
C TRP A 153 -11.73 -19.56 26.14
N PRO A 154 -11.14 -19.56 27.35
CA PRO A 154 -11.33 -20.67 28.30
C PRO A 154 -12.79 -20.98 28.64
N TRP A 155 -13.69 -19.99 28.53
CA TRP A 155 -15.13 -20.14 28.79
C TRP A 155 -15.93 -20.70 27.60
N GLU A 156 -15.33 -20.85 26.42
CA GLU A 156 -16.01 -21.43 25.24
C GLU A 156 -16.10 -22.96 25.31
N ASP A 157 -15.25 -23.61 26.12
CA ASP A 157 -15.23 -25.06 26.32
C ASP A 157 -16.25 -25.53 27.38
N GLU A 158 -16.85 -24.60 28.15
CA GLU A 158 -17.76 -24.92 29.26
C GLU A 158 -19.20 -25.28 28.81
N PHE A 159 -19.55 -25.05 27.54
CA PHE A 159 -20.91 -25.23 27.01
C PHE A 159 -21.09 -26.49 26.13
N ASP A 160 -20.05 -27.30 25.97
CA ASP A 160 -20.04 -28.49 25.10
C ASP A 160 -20.20 -29.84 25.88
N GLU A 161 -20.58 -29.81 27.16
CA GLU A 161 -20.96 -31.02 27.96
C GLU A 161 -22.45 -31.39 27.87
#